data_AF-A0A7X1U6F6-F1
#
_entry.id   AF-A0A7X1U6F6-F1
#
_cell.length_a   1.000
_cell.length_b   1.000
_cell.length_c   1.000
_cell.angle_alpha   90.00
_cell.angle_beta   90.00
_cell.angle_gamma   90.00
#
_symmetry.space_group_name_H-M   'P 1'
#
loop_
_entity.id
_entity.type
_entity.pdbx_description
1 polymer ?
#
loop_
_entity_poly.entity_id
_entity_poly.type
_entity_poly.pdbx_seq_one_letter_code
_entity_poly.pdbx_strand_id
1 'polypeptide(L)' 'MELPALHLPLLRRPLLPSYLGPGLTACPVPWIRLRGLWLRQAGFEVNERVKVRVMKGCLVITAE' A
#
# COMPACT_ATOMS: atom_id res chain seq x y z
N MET A 1 33.38 -18.38 30.10
CA MET A 1 32.74 -17.09 30.37
C MET A 1 32.53 -16.41 29.04
N GLU A 2 31.36 -16.73 28.49
CA GLU A 2 30.55 -16.17 27.40
C GLU A 2 31.14 -15.17 26.37
N LEU A 3 30.69 -15.42 25.14
CA LEU A 3 31.06 -14.90 23.81
C LEU A 3 30.80 -13.39 23.57
N PRO A 4 31.44 -12.83 22.53
CA PRO A 4 31.28 -11.45 22.07
C PRO A 4 30.13 -11.30 21.06
N ALA A 5 29.42 -10.17 21.07
CA ALA A 5 28.76 -9.59 19.88
C ALA A 5 28.12 -8.23 20.20
N LEU A 6 28.91 -7.16 20.23
CA LEU A 6 28.36 -5.81 20.06
C LEU A 6 28.15 -5.56 18.55
N HIS A 7 27.04 -6.06 18.02
CA HIS A 7 26.45 -5.52 16.79
C HIS A 7 24.98 -5.22 17.08
N LEU A 8 24.67 -3.98 17.46
CA LEU A 8 23.29 -3.49 17.44
C LEU A 8 23.18 -2.60 16.20
N PRO A 9 22.52 -3.03 15.11
CA PRO A 9 22.22 -2.11 14.03
C PRO A 9 21.25 -1.07 14.58
N LEU A 10 21.63 0.20 14.47
CA LEU A 10 20.80 1.35 14.80
C LEU A 10 19.41 1.13 14.20
N LEU A 11 18.41 0.97 15.08
CA LEU A 11 17.02 0.74 14.71
C LEU A 11 16.61 1.73 13.63
N ARG A 12 16.30 1.21 12.43
CA ARG A 12 15.46 1.88 11.45
C ARG A 12 14.10 2.12 12.10
N ARG A 13 13.93 3.22 12.84
CA ARG A 13 12.64 3.67 13.34
C ARG A 13 11.74 3.95 12.13
N PRO A 14 10.70 3.15 11.87
CA PRO A 14 9.72 3.51 10.87
C PRO A 14 8.99 4.75 11.40
N LEU A 15 8.93 5.82 10.61
CA LEU A 15 8.09 6.97 10.92
C LEU A 15 6.64 6.52 10.75
N LEU A 16 6.05 6.01 11.84
CA LEU A 16 4.65 5.61 11.87
C LEU A 16 3.77 6.88 11.72
N PRO A 17 2.79 6.89 10.80
CA PRO A 17 1.88 8.01 10.66
C PRO A 17 1.10 8.26 11.96
N SER A 18 1.01 9.52 12.37
CA SER A 18 0.50 9.98 13.67
C SER A 18 -1.01 9.79 13.92
N TYR A 19 -1.75 9.19 12.99
CA TYR A 19 -3.19 8.93 13.11
C TYR A 19 -3.54 7.51 13.60
N LEU A 20 -2.55 6.68 13.95
CA LEU A 20 -2.75 5.34 14.52
C LEU A 20 -2.68 5.39 16.06
N GLY A 21 -3.84 5.31 16.72
CA GLY A 21 -3.93 5.14 18.17
C GLY A 21 -3.57 3.72 18.65
N PRO A 22 -3.20 3.55 19.93
CA PRO A 22 -2.75 2.26 20.48
C PRO A 22 -3.95 1.33 20.71
N GLY A 23 -4.30 0.52 19.72
CA GLY A 23 -5.37 -0.47 19.86
C GLY A 23 -5.81 -1.13 18.55
N LEU A 24 -5.46 -0.55 17.41
CA LEU A 24 -5.69 -1.15 16.11
C LEU A 24 -4.34 -1.56 15.55
N THR A 25 -4.01 -2.85 15.70
CA THR A 25 -2.99 -3.47 14.85
C THR A 25 -3.28 -3.04 13.42
N ALA A 26 -2.40 -2.25 12.83
CA ALA A 26 -2.56 -1.70 11.49
C ALA A 26 -2.61 -2.86 10.51
N CYS A 27 -3.81 -3.40 10.26
CA CYS A 27 -4.02 -4.38 9.22
C CYS A 27 -3.57 -3.72 7.92
N PRO A 28 -2.51 -4.21 7.27
CA PRO A 28 -2.04 -3.62 6.03
C PRO A 28 -3.15 -3.82 5.00
N VAL A 29 -3.90 -2.75 4.72
CA VAL A 29 -4.91 -2.77 3.67
C VAL A 29 -4.17 -2.91 2.33
N PRO A 30 -4.46 -3.94 1.53
CA PRO A 30 -3.81 -4.11 0.24
C PRO A 30 -4.25 -2.98 -0.69
N TRP A 31 -3.28 -2.42 -1.42
CA TRP A 31 -3.51 -1.34 -2.37
C TRP A 31 -2.73 -1.61 -3.66
N ILE A 32 -3.26 -1.13 -4.78
CA ILE A 32 -2.66 -1.27 -6.12
C ILE A 32 -2.32 0.12 -6.63
N ARG A 33 -1.06 0.34 -7.02
CA ARG A 33 -0.64 1.59 -7.66
C ARG A 33 -0.47 1.39 -9.16
N LEU A 34 -1.43 1.90 -9.93
CA LEU A 34 -1.30 1.97 -11.39
C LEU A 34 -0.54 3.24 -11.78
N ARG A 35 0.37 3.15 -12.76
CA ARG A 35 1.14 4.30 -13.29
C ARG A 35 1.36 4.16 -14.79
N GLY A 36 1.47 5.29 -15.48
CA GLY A 36 1.89 5.38 -16.88
C GLY A 36 0.86 6.07 -17.77
N LEU A 37 1.30 6.51 -18.95
CA LEU A 37 0.46 7.18 -19.94
C LEU A 37 -0.62 6.27 -20.53
N TRP A 38 -0.44 4.95 -20.44
CA TRP A 38 -1.41 3.95 -20.91
C TRP A 38 -2.75 4.03 -20.17
N LEU A 39 -2.80 4.57 -18.95
CA LEU A 39 -4.06 4.74 -18.22
C LEU A 39 -5.00 5.70 -18.95
N ARG A 40 -4.47 6.84 -19.42
CA ARG A 40 -5.24 7.77 -20.27
C ARG A 40 -5.65 7.15 -21.60
N GLN A 41 -4.76 6.35 -22.20
CA GLN A 41 -5.08 5.63 -23.45
C GLN A 41 -6.19 4.59 -23.24
N ALA A 42 -6.28 4.01 -22.05
CA ALA A 42 -7.36 3.12 -21.64
C ALA A 42 -8.63 3.85 -21.20
N GLY A 43 -8.65 5.19 -21.27
CA GLY A 43 -9.80 6.03 -20.93
C GLY A 43 -9.90 6.43 -19.47
N PHE A 44 -8.83 6.28 -18.67
CA PHE A 44 -8.80 6.75 -17.27
C PHE A 44 -8.14 8.12 -17.14
N GLU A 45 -8.89 9.10 -16.66
CA GLU A 45 -8.41 10.45 -16.34
C GLU A 45 -8.19 10.69 -14.84
N VAL A 46 -7.46 11.77 -14.53
CA VAL A 46 -7.21 12.17 -13.14
C VAL A 46 -8.50 12.68 -12.51
N ASN A 47 -8.79 12.24 -11.28
CA ASN A 47 -10.00 12.56 -10.53
C ASN A 47 -11.30 12.01 -11.14
N GLU A 48 -11.20 11.08 -12.08
CA GLU A 48 -12.35 10.39 -12.63
C GLU A 48 -12.89 9.32 -11.66
N ARG A 49 -14.20 9.07 -11.71
CA ARG A 49 -14.80 7.97 -10.97
C ARG A 49 -14.48 6.66 -11.68
N VAL A 50 -14.29 5.62 -10.88
CA VAL A 50 -14.06 4.28 -11.40
C VAL A 50 -15.05 3.31 -10.78
N LYS A 51 -15.49 2.36 -11.59
CA LYS A 51 -16.29 1.24 -11.14
C LYS A 51 -15.39 0.04 -10.90
N VAL A 52 -15.46 -0.51 -9.69
CA VAL A 52 -14.69 -1.70 -9.30
C VAL A 52 -15.65 -2.87 -9.15
N ARG A 53 -15.38 -3.97 -9.88
CA ARG A 53 -16.10 -5.24 -9.76
C ARG A 53 -15.14 -6.30 -9.22
N VAL A 54 -15.54 -6.94 -8.13
CA VAL A 54 -14.76 -8.00 -7.49
C VAL A 54 -15.32 -9.35 -7.92
N MET A 55 -14.46 -10.20 -8.47
CA MET A 55 -14.75 -11.58 -8.84
C MET A 55 -13.72 -12.50 -8.19
N LYS A 56 -14.03 -13.79 -8.04
CA LYS A 56 -13.08 -14.74 -7.47
C LYS A 56 -11.80 -14.77 -8.32
N GLY A 57 -10.68 -14.33 -7.74
CA GLY A 57 -9.38 -14.27 -8.42
C GLY A 57 -9.21 -13.14 -9.43
N CYS A 58 -10.15 -12.20 -9.54
CA CYS A 58 -10.08 -11.12 -10.53
C CYS A 58 -10.71 -9.81 -10.01
N LEU A 59 -10.06 -8.69 -10.32
CA LEU A 59 -10.59 -7.35 -10.09
C LEU A 59 -10.73 -6.65 -11.44
N VAL A 60 -11.94 -6.22 -11.78
CA VAL A 60 -12.20 -5.46 -13.01
C VAL A 60 -12.42 -4.00 -12.63
N ILE A 61 -11.60 -3.11 -13.19
CA ILE A 61 -11.68 -1.66 -13.00
C ILE A 61 -12.05 -1.05 -14.34
N THR A 62 -13.08 -0.20 -14.36
CA THR A 62 -13.51 0.54 -15.55
C THR A 62 -13.71 2.02 -15.22
N ALA A 63 -13.38 2.91 -16.16
CA ALA A 63 -13.79 4.31 -16.11
C ALA A 63 -15.33 4.42 -16.25
N GLU A 64 -15.92 5.52 -15.77
CA GLU A 64 -17.36 5.81 -15.86
C GLU A 64 -17.70 6.78 -16.98
#